data_AF-A0A816I2S5-F1
#
_entry.id   AF-A0A816I2S5-F1
#
_cell.length_a   1.000
_cell.length_b   1.000
_cell.length_c   1.000
_cell.angle_alpha   90.00
_cell.angle_beta   90.00
_cell.angle_gamma   90.00
#
_symmetry.space_group_name_H-M   'P 1'
#
loop_
_entity.id
_entity.type
_entity.pdbx_description
1 polymer ?
#
loop_
_entity_poly.entity_id
_entity_poly.type
_entity_poly.pdbx_seq_one_letter_code
_entity_poly.pdbx_strand_id
1 'polypeptide(L)'
;MSVSAMLLLVVLVILMGSHDSTPIPDDLQKVEESFVQILGQSNHVLSFARFTHKYGKKYQHAEEIKHRFSVFKENLDLIRSTNNKGLSYKLGVNSKFIVIIMKF
;
A
#
# COMPACT_ATOMS: atom_id res chain seq x y z
N MET A 1 23.88 -30.78 -28.60
CA MET A 1 22.78 -29.79 -28.55
C MET A 1 23.15 -28.66 -29.49
N SER A 2 22.32 -28.36 -30.51
CA SER A 2 22.66 -27.34 -31.51
C SER A 2 22.61 -25.94 -30.90
N VAL A 3 23.56 -25.07 -31.29
CA VAL A 3 23.66 -23.67 -30.83
C VAL A 3 22.35 -22.90 -31.02
N SER A 4 21.60 -23.24 -32.06
CA SER A 4 20.27 -22.68 -32.34
C SER A 4 19.24 -23.03 -31.26
N ALA A 5 19.27 -24.26 -30.74
CA ALA A 5 18.38 -24.69 -29.66
C ALA A 5 18.71 -24.01 -28.32
N MET A 6 19.98 -23.67 -28.09
CA MET A 6 20.40 -22.89 -26.92
C MET A 6 19.96 -21.43 -27.05
N LEU A 7 20.10 -20.82 -28.23
CA LEU A 7 19.66 -19.44 -28.47
C LEU A 7 18.15 -19.28 -28.26
N LEU A 8 17.36 -20.24 -28.75
CA LEU A 8 15.90 -20.23 -28.59
C LEU A 8 15.49 -20.37 -27.12
N LEU A 9 16.20 -21.19 -26.34
CA LEU A 9 15.94 -21.34 -24.91
C LEU A 9 16.27 -20.05 -24.15
N VAL A 10 17.39 -19.40 -24.48
CA VAL A 10 17.79 -18.12 -23.88
C VAL A 10 16.78 -17.02 -24.20
N VAL A 11 16.28 -16.94 -25.43
CA VAL A 11 15.24 -15.96 -25.82
C VAL A 11 13.93 -16.22 -25.07
N LEU A 12 13.53 -17.48 -24.86
CA LEU A 12 12.32 -17.83 -24.12
C LEU A 12 12.41 -17.43 -22.64
N VAL A 13 13.59 -17.61 -22.01
CA VAL A 13 13.84 -17.18 -20.62
C VAL A 13 13.76 -15.65 -20.48
N ILE A 14 14.27 -14.90 -21.46
CA ILE A 14 14.18 -13.43 -21.48
C ILE A 14 12.73 -12.97 -21.67
N LEU A 15 11.96 -13.64 -22.54
CA LEU A 15 10.55 -13.29 -22.79
C LEU A 15 9.66 -13.55 -21.57
N MET A 16 9.93 -14.61 -20.80
CA MET A 16 9.19 -14.92 -19.56
C MET A 16 9.58 -14.02 -18.37
N GLY A 17 10.71 -13.30 -18.46
CA GLY A 17 11.19 -12.40 -17.41
C GLY A 17 10.63 -10.97 -17.46
N SER A 18 9.91 -10.60 -18.52
CA SER A 18 9.37 -9.25 -18.71
C SER A 18 7.92 -9.16 -18.24
N HIS A 19 7.66 -9.46 -16.96
CA HIS A 19 6.43 -8.99 -16.33
C HIS A 19 6.69 -7.54 -15.90
N ASP A 20 5.96 -6.59 -16.47
CA ASP A 20 5.99 -5.15 -16.20
C ASP A 20 5.80 -4.84 -14.71
N SER A 21 6.84 -5.09 -13.94
CA SER A 21 6.94 -4.71 -12.55
C SER A 21 7.50 -3.31 -12.58
N THR A 22 6.61 -2.32 -12.57
CA THR A 22 6.98 -0.96 -12.17
C THR A 22 7.91 -1.08 -10.95
N PRO A 23 9.09 -0.45 -10.94
CA PRO A 23 9.97 -0.52 -9.77
C PRO A 23 9.18 0.07 -8.60
N ILE A 24 8.67 -0.78 -7.71
CA ILE A 24 8.24 -0.33 -6.41
C ILE A 24 9.52 0.24 -5.80
N PRO A 25 9.54 1.51 -5.35
CA PRO A 25 10.70 2.05 -4.67
C PRO A 25 11.07 1.06 -3.56
N ASP A 26 12.32 0.58 -3.55
CA ASP A 26 12.84 -0.42 -2.60
C ASP A 26 12.48 -0.06 -1.14
N ASP A 27 12.37 1.25 -0.86
CA ASP A 27 11.91 1.81 0.41
C ASP A 27 10.44 1.50 0.77
N LEU A 28 9.51 1.47 -0.20
CA LEU A 28 8.10 1.13 0.06
C LEU A 28 7.94 -0.35 0.41
N GLN A 29 8.65 -1.23 -0.30
CA GLN A 29 8.61 -2.67 -0.01
C GLN A 29 9.09 -2.95 1.41
N LYS A 30 10.21 -2.32 1.83
CA LYS A 30 10.73 -2.43 3.20
C LYS A 30 9.71 -1.94 4.25
N VAL A 31 8.99 -0.86 3.97
CA VAL A 31 7.93 -0.35 4.87
C VAL A 31 6.75 -1.33 4.95
N GLU A 32 6.30 -1.86 3.80
CA GLU A 32 5.22 -2.87 3.75
C GLU A 32 5.59 -4.12 4.56
N GLU A 33 6.80 -4.66 4.35
CA GLU A 33 7.32 -5.83 5.09
C GLU A 33 7.43 -5.58 6.60
N SER A 34 7.95 -4.42 7.00
CA SER A 34 8.05 -4.05 8.42
C SER A 34 6.67 -4.01 9.10
N PHE A 35 5.67 -3.42 8.46
CA PHE A 35 4.32 -3.37 9.02
C PHE A 35 3.61 -4.71 9.01
N VAL A 36 3.83 -5.52 7.97
CA VAL A 36 3.36 -6.91 7.92
C VAL A 36 3.89 -7.71 9.11
N GLN A 37 5.18 -7.58 9.45
CA GLN A 37 5.77 -8.28 10.58
C GLN A 37 5.12 -7.90 11.92
N ILE A 38 4.72 -6.63 12.09
CA ILE A 38 4.16 -6.11 13.35
C ILE A 38 2.64 -6.35 13.45
N LEU A 39 1.92 -6.22 12.34
CA LEU A 39 0.45 -6.16 12.31
C LEU A 39 -0.21 -7.39 11.67
N GLY A 40 0.58 -8.25 11.02
CA GLY A 40 0.10 -9.37 10.23
C GLY A 40 -0.24 -9.01 8.78
N GLN A 41 -0.44 -10.03 7.95
CA GLN A 41 -0.77 -9.86 6.54
C GLN A 41 -2.24 -9.47 6.35
N SER A 42 -2.50 -8.30 5.76
CA SER A 42 -3.83 -7.91 5.28
C SER A 42 -3.78 -6.73 4.29
N ASN A 43 -4.82 -6.58 3.47
CA ASN A 43 -4.97 -5.43 2.56
C ASN A 43 -5.00 -4.08 3.30
N HIS A 44 -5.55 -4.04 4.51
CA HIS A 44 -5.56 -2.83 5.33
C HIS A 44 -4.15 -2.47 5.81
N VAL A 45 -3.30 -3.46 6.12
CA VAL A 45 -1.91 -3.22 6.51
C VAL A 45 -1.09 -2.65 5.35
N LEU A 46 -1.24 -3.21 4.14
CA LEU A 46 -0.59 -2.65 2.95
C LEU A 46 -1.07 -1.22 2.64
N SER A 47 -2.36 -0.97 2.77
CA SER A 47 -2.93 0.38 2.61
C SER A 47 -2.37 1.37 3.64
N PHE A 48 -2.19 0.92 4.89
CA PHE A 48 -1.59 1.71 5.95
C PHE A 48 -0.10 1.98 5.69
N ALA A 49 0.67 0.96 5.27
CA ALA A 49 2.07 1.11 4.88
C ALA A 49 2.23 2.17 3.77
N ARG A 50 1.44 2.07 2.70
CA ARG A 50 1.42 3.06 1.61
C ARG A 50 1.02 4.44 2.09
N PHE A 51 0.04 4.54 2.98
CA PHE A 51 -0.35 5.81 3.60
C PHE A 51 0.82 6.45 4.37
N THR A 52 1.51 5.67 5.20
CA THR A 52 2.66 6.17 5.97
C THR A 52 3.81 6.59 5.07
N HIS A 53 4.14 5.79 4.06
CA HIS A 53 5.17 6.09 3.08
C HIS A 53 4.83 7.38 2.30
N LYS A 54 3.60 7.47 1.76
CA LYS A 54 3.13 8.64 1.00
C LYS A 54 3.20 9.95 1.79
N TYR A 55 2.94 9.91 3.09
CA TYR A 55 2.91 11.11 3.94
C TYR A 55 4.09 11.22 4.90
N GLY A 56 5.15 10.44 4.70
CA GLY A 56 6.37 10.47 5.52
C GLY A 56 6.13 10.21 7.02
N LYS A 57 5.12 9.39 7.36
CA LYS A 57 4.81 9.06 8.76
C LYS A 57 5.82 8.07 9.30
N LYS A 58 6.38 8.37 10.47
CA LYS A 58 7.27 7.49 11.22
C LYS A 58 6.69 7.31 12.62
N TYR A 59 6.70 6.09 13.11
CA TYR A 59 6.23 5.72 14.45
C TYR A 59 7.38 5.04 15.18
N GLN A 60 7.51 5.30 16.47
CA GLN A 60 8.74 4.94 17.20
C GLN A 60 8.74 3.47 17.62
N HIS A 61 7.58 2.94 17.99
CA HIS A 61 7.48 1.61 18.60
C HIS A 61 6.27 0.82 18.05
N ALA A 62 6.33 -0.51 18.15
CA ALA A 62 5.29 -1.41 17.66
C ALA A 62 3.91 -1.12 18.26
N GLU A 63 3.84 -0.70 19.52
CA GLU A 63 2.57 -0.37 20.17
C GLU A 63 1.93 0.89 19.59
N GLU A 64 2.74 1.90 19.26
CA GLU A 64 2.24 3.08 18.54
C GLU A 64 1.73 2.67 17.16
N ILE A 65 2.45 1.80 16.44
CA ILE A 65 2.04 1.31 15.12
C ILE A 65 0.68 0.60 15.20
N LYS A 66 0.47 -0.28 16.19
CA LYS A 66 -0.81 -0.97 16.42
C LYS A 66 -1.94 0.00 16.72
N HIS A 67 -1.70 0.97 17.61
CA HIS A 67 -2.68 1.99 17.95
C HIS A 67 -3.06 2.84 16.72
N ARG A 68 -2.07 3.34 15.99
CA ARG A 68 -2.26 4.15 14.77
C ARG A 68 -2.96 3.37 13.67
N PHE A 69 -2.68 2.08 13.55
CA PHE A 69 -3.38 1.19 12.63
C PHE A 69 -4.86 0.99 13.00
N SER A 70 -5.20 0.87 14.29
CA SER A 70 -6.62 0.82 14.73
C SER A 70 -7.35 2.09 14.33
N VAL A 71 -6.79 3.25 14.67
CA VAL A 71 -7.35 4.56 14.29
C VAL A 71 -7.46 4.70 12.77
N PHE A 72 -6.52 4.13 12.01
CA PHE A 72 -6.60 4.14 10.55
C PHE A 72 -7.81 3.37 10.02
N LYS A 73 -8.08 2.17 10.55
CA LYS A 73 -9.26 1.38 10.17
C LYS A 73 -10.56 2.10 10.52
N GLU A 74 -10.68 2.62 11.74
CA GLU A 74 -11.86 3.36 12.19
C GLU A 74 -12.17 4.55 11.27
N ASN A 75 -11.15 5.26 10.81
CA ASN A 75 -11.34 6.35 9.87
C ASN A 75 -11.74 5.89 8.47
N LEU A 76 -11.23 4.75 7.99
CA LEU A 76 -11.69 4.17 6.72
C LEU A 76 -13.17 3.80 6.79
N ASP A 77 -13.62 3.26 7.92
CA ASP A 77 -15.03 2.91 8.13
C ASP A 77 -15.91 4.17 8.24
N LEU A 78 -15.43 5.24 8.89
CA LEU A 78 -16.09 6.54 8.91
C LEU A 78 -16.21 7.15 7.51
N ILE A 79 -15.14 7.10 6.72
CA ILE A 79 -15.15 7.58 5.32
C ILE A 79 -16.17 6.79 4.51
N ARG A 80 -16.13 5.46 4.57
CA ARG A 80 -17.03 4.59 3.81
C ARG A 80 -18.49 4.84 4.20
N SER A 81 -18.79 4.81 5.49
CA SER A 81 -20.15 5.02 5.99
C SER A 81 -20.68 6.40 5.67
N THR A 82 -19.85 7.45 5.69
CA THR A 82 -20.26 8.82 5.34
C THR A 82 -20.47 8.98 3.83
N ASN A 83 -19.56 8.45 3.00
CA ASN A 83 -19.66 8.54 1.54
C ASN A 83 -20.87 7.75 0.99
N ASN A 84 -21.32 6.72 1.70
CA ASN A 84 -22.52 5.96 1.35
C ASN A 84 -23.83 6.72 1.65
N LYS A 85 -23.81 7.83 2.40
CA LYS A 85 -25.02 8.62 2.74
C LYS A 85 -25.49 9.54 1.62
N GLY A 86 -24.77 9.64 0.50
CA GLY A 86 -25.16 10.51 -0.63
C GLY A 86 -25.14 12.01 -0.29
N LEU A 87 -24.30 12.43 0.66
CA LEU A 87 -24.15 13.84 1.04
C LEU A 87 -23.53 14.64 -0.12
N SER A 88 -23.71 15.97 -0.09
CA SER A 88 -23.10 16.91 -1.04
C SER A 88 -21.56 17.01 -0.91
N TYR A 89 -20.97 16.31 0.06
CA TYR A 89 -19.55 16.22 0.27
C TYR A 89 -19.12 14.77 0.51
N LYS A 90 -17.85 14.49 0.22
CA LYS A 90 -17.21 13.20 0.51
C LYS A 90 -16.09 13.36 1.52
N LEU A 91 -15.86 12.33 2.32
CA LEU A 91 -14.67 12.23 3.15
C LEU A 91 -13.53 11.56 2.37
N GLY A 92 -12.31 12.03 2.61
CA GLY A 92 -11.09 11.49 2.01
C GLY A 92 -9.90 11.54 2.96
N VAL A 93 -8.85 10.79 2.62
CA VAL A 93 -7.63 10.63 3.43
C VAL A 93 -6.65 11.80 3.23
N ASN A 94 -6.17 12.44 4.32
CA ASN A 94 -5.17 13.52 4.28
C ASN A 94 -3.86 13.18 5.01
N SER A 95 -2.85 14.02 4.77
CA SER A 95 -1.54 14.08 5.40
C SER A 95 -1.53 14.31 6.91
N LYS A 96 -2.44 15.13 7.48
CA LYS A 96 -2.47 15.45 8.93
C LYS A 96 -3.50 14.64 9.71
N PHE A 97 -4.68 14.46 9.15
CA PHE A 97 -5.79 13.72 9.75
C PHE A 97 -6.42 12.86 8.66
N ILE A 98 -6.92 11.67 8.99
CA ILE A 98 -7.46 10.76 7.97
C ILE A 98 -8.79 11.30 7.38
N VAL A 99 -9.32 12.44 7.86
CA VAL A 99 -10.59 13.01 7.41
C VAL A 99 -10.41 14.44 6.83
N ILE A 100 -10.61 14.62 5.52
CA ILE A 100 -11.00 15.91 4.90
C ILE A 100 -12.43 15.81 4.38
N ILE A 101 -13.20 16.90 4.53
CA ILE A 101 -14.44 17.17 3.78
C ILE A 101 -14.08 17.69 2.38
N MET A 102 -14.30 16.90 1.34
CA MET A 102 -14.27 17.33 -0.07
C MET A 102 -15.70 17.77 -0.45
N LYS A 103 -15.94 19.08 -0.50
CA LYS A 103 -17.16 19.64 -1.11
C LYS A 103 -16.98 19.66 -2.64
N PHE A 104 -18.02 19.25 -3.37
CA PHE A 104 -18.13 19.51 -4.81
C PHE A 104 -18.63 20.93 -5.05
#